data_AF-A0A7H0HIR9-F1
#
_entry.id   AF-A0A7H0HIR9-F1
#
_cell.length_a   1.000
_cell.length_b   1.000
_cell.length_c   1.000
_cell.angle_alpha   90.00
_cell.angle_beta   90.00
_cell.angle_gamma   90.00
#
_symmetry.space_group_name_H-M   'P 1'
#
loop_
_entity.id
_entity.type
_entity.pdbx_description
1 polymer ?
#
loop_
_entity_poly.entity_id
_entity_poly.type
_entity_poly.pdbx_seq_one_letter_code
_entity_poly.pdbx_strand_id
1 'polypeptide(L)'
;MERSSIYGLCSGSVMALLAAAASVNAQAQGQVAAPECVQDMQATERFIPVELLTGNPLPEKPELTFAPVKRVYPFIDASPDRSGDIKETSLEGPMSWTGEGGKVYEVYERKVPRAHERFALTADRTAIGRVYDERWGNATNEGKFPVGVWQQGQRRTYNTVYHTAQRDAALTSSVEIEKLSCTYEGVDGALQYRWKTSRGLDYSYIYAPGRGLVQVVTYRRGR
;
A
#
# COMPACT_ATOMS: atom_id res chain seq x y z
N MET A 1 33.93 52.69 -69.74
CA MET A 1 35.00 51.88 -69.12
C MET A 1 34.31 50.79 -68.30
N GLU A 2 34.65 49.55 -68.63
CA GLU A 2 34.58 48.30 -67.84
C GLU A 2 33.32 48.01 -66.99
N ARG A 3 32.53 47.00 -67.37
CA ARG A 3 32.58 45.58 -66.91
C ARG A 3 32.34 45.46 -65.40
N SER A 4 31.50 44.59 -64.84
CA SER A 4 30.58 43.56 -65.31
C SER A 4 29.90 42.97 -64.05
N SER A 5 28.60 42.66 -64.13
CA SER A 5 27.90 41.47 -63.59
C SER A 5 27.91 41.24 -62.04
N ILE A 6 26.87 40.73 -61.36
CA ILE A 6 26.03 39.57 -61.67
C ILE A 6 24.63 39.70 -61.03
N TYR A 7 23.65 39.19 -61.79
CA TYR A 7 22.23 38.93 -61.58
C TYR A 7 21.78 38.45 -60.18
N GLY A 8 20.69 39.05 -59.69
CA GLY A 8 19.79 38.48 -58.69
C GLY A 8 18.35 38.54 -59.22
N LEU A 9 17.82 37.41 -59.68
CA LEU A 9 16.45 37.28 -60.20
C LEU A 9 15.57 36.54 -59.18
N CYS A 10 14.58 37.26 -58.67
CA CYS A 10 13.42 36.74 -57.98
C CYS A 10 12.61 35.82 -58.90
N SER A 11 12.15 34.68 -58.37
CA SER A 11 10.90 34.07 -58.82
C SER A 11 10.28 33.29 -57.67
N GLY A 12 9.03 33.60 -57.37
CA GLY A 12 8.27 33.00 -56.29
C GLY A 12 7.94 31.52 -56.51
N SER A 13 7.63 30.85 -55.41
CA SER A 13 6.96 29.56 -55.40
C SER A 13 6.09 29.42 -54.15
N VAL A 14 4.79 29.31 -54.43
CA VAL A 14 3.69 28.66 -53.72
C VAL A 14 3.98 28.17 -52.28
N MET A 15 3.32 28.83 -51.33
CA MET A 15 3.29 28.45 -49.91
C MET A 15 2.32 27.28 -49.70
N ALA A 16 2.84 26.06 -49.66
CA ALA A 16 2.10 24.90 -49.20
C ALA A 16 2.22 24.79 -47.67
N LEU A 17 1.14 25.10 -46.94
CA LEU A 17 1.04 24.80 -45.51
C LEU A 17 0.94 23.28 -45.32
N LEU A 18 2.07 22.64 -45.00
CA LEU A 18 2.09 21.32 -44.37
C LEU A 18 1.94 21.53 -42.85
N ALA A 19 0.72 21.33 -42.36
CA ALA A 19 0.46 21.21 -40.94
C ALA A 19 1.14 19.93 -40.41
N ALA A 20 2.29 20.10 -39.76
CA ALA A 20 2.90 19.03 -38.98
C ALA A 20 2.01 18.76 -37.76
N ALA A 21 1.22 17.70 -37.83
CA ALA A 21 0.56 17.15 -36.66
C ALA A 21 1.66 16.60 -35.72
N ALA A 22 1.99 17.38 -34.70
CA ALA A 22 2.74 16.88 -33.56
C ALA A 22 1.87 15.85 -32.85
N SER A 23 2.10 14.57 -33.17
CA SER A 23 1.56 13.47 -32.39
C SER A 23 2.17 13.57 -30.99
N VAL A 24 1.36 14.03 -30.04
CA VAL A 24 1.66 13.97 -28.62
C VAL A 24 1.85 12.50 -28.30
N ASN A 25 3.08 12.08 -28.02
CA ASN A 25 3.35 10.77 -27.43
C ASN A 25 2.61 10.73 -26.08
N ALA A 26 1.45 10.08 -26.07
CA ALA A 26 0.79 9.68 -24.84
C ALA A 26 1.80 8.85 -24.04
N GLN A 27 2.06 9.29 -22.82
CA GLN A 27 3.03 8.69 -21.92
C GLN A 27 2.73 7.20 -21.76
N ALA A 28 3.66 6.35 -22.17
CA ALA A 28 3.71 4.98 -21.68
C ALA A 28 3.92 5.08 -20.16
N GLN A 29 2.87 4.82 -19.38
CA GLN A 29 3.00 4.55 -17.96
C GLN A 29 3.80 3.25 -17.86
N GLY A 30 5.11 3.38 -17.64
CA GLY A 30 6.02 2.25 -17.63
C GLY A 30 5.77 1.40 -16.39
N GLN A 31 5.35 0.15 -16.61
CA GLN A 31 5.34 -0.90 -15.59
C GLN A 31 6.71 -0.94 -14.89
N VAL A 32 6.70 -0.90 -13.57
CA VAL A 32 7.91 -1.06 -12.74
C VAL A 32 8.07 -2.53 -12.35
N ALA A 33 9.32 -3.00 -12.29
CA ALA A 33 9.64 -4.30 -11.74
C ALA A 33 9.61 -4.23 -10.21
N ALA A 34 8.80 -5.08 -9.58
CA ALA A 34 8.64 -5.16 -8.14
C ALA A 34 9.84 -5.90 -7.52
N PRO A 35 10.60 -5.28 -6.60
CA PRO A 35 11.69 -5.92 -5.90
C PRO A 35 11.24 -7.12 -5.07
N GLU A 36 12.16 -8.05 -4.84
CA GLU A 36 11.94 -9.15 -3.91
C GLU A 36 12.42 -8.77 -2.51
N CYS A 37 11.65 -9.19 -1.49
CA CYS A 37 12.13 -9.17 -0.12
C CYS A 37 12.97 -10.43 0.12
N VAL A 38 14.28 -10.32 0.31
CA VAL A 38 15.16 -11.48 0.50
C VAL A 38 15.11 -11.92 1.96
N GLN A 39 14.64 -13.13 2.24
CA GLN A 39 14.39 -13.60 3.60
C GLN A 39 15.66 -13.74 4.42
N ASP A 40 15.62 -13.26 5.67
CA ASP A 40 16.58 -13.64 6.70
C ASP A 40 16.15 -14.98 7.32
N MET A 41 16.95 -16.02 7.08
CA MET A 41 16.67 -17.38 7.53
C MET A 41 16.86 -17.57 9.04
N GLN A 42 17.49 -16.63 9.75
CA GLN A 42 17.69 -16.71 11.19
C GLN A 42 16.48 -16.21 11.99
N ALA A 43 15.60 -15.42 11.36
CA ALA A 43 14.43 -14.88 12.02
C ALA A 43 13.29 -15.92 12.13
N THR A 44 13.21 -16.59 13.28
CA THR A 44 12.15 -17.57 13.58
C THR A 44 11.00 -17.00 14.38
N GLU A 45 11.26 -16.04 15.27
CA GLU A 45 10.29 -15.31 16.08
C GLU A 45 10.71 -13.84 16.22
N ARG A 46 9.74 -12.92 16.19
CA ARG A 46 9.99 -11.48 16.27
C ARG A 46 8.76 -10.74 16.80
N PHE A 47 9.00 -9.68 17.57
CA PHE A 47 8.01 -8.66 17.84
C PHE A 47 7.86 -7.71 16.65
N ILE A 48 6.66 -7.63 16.08
CA ILE A 48 6.30 -6.73 14.97
C ILE A 48 5.71 -5.43 15.56
N PRO A 49 6.45 -4.31 15.51
CA PRO A 49 6.00 -3.03 16.07
C PRO A 49 5.00 -2.33 15.16
N VAL A 50 4.23 -1.39 15.72
CA VAL A 50 3.30 -0.53 14.97
C VAL A 50 4.08 0.35 13.97
N GLU A 51 5.33 0.65 14.27
CA GLU A 51 6.21 1.50 13.50
C GLU A 51 6.59 0.92 12.13
N LEU A 52 6.43 -0.40 11.92
CA LEU A 52 6.51 -0.98 10.58
C LEU A 52 5.33 -0.55 9.69
N LEU A 53 4.15 -0.32 10.24
CA LEU A 53 3.00 0.21 9.51
C LEU A 53 3.20 1.70 9.18
N THR A 54 3.70 2.47 10.15
CA THR A 54 3.81 3.94 10.04
C THR A 54 5.11 4.42 9.38
N GLY A 55 6.14 3.59 9.36
CA GLY A 55 7.48 3.99 8.97
C GLY A 55 8.14 4.99 9.93
N ASN A 56 7.65 5.12 11.16
CA ASN A 56 8.36 5.81 12.22
C ASN A 56 9.62 5.01 12.64
N PRO A 57 10.57 5.62 13.36
CA PRO A 57 11.71 4.89 13.92
C PRO A 57 11.25 3.70 14.78
N LEU A 58 11.91 2.55 14.66
CA LEU A 58 11.55 1.37 15.44
C LEU A 58 11.74 1.64 16.94
N PRO A 59 10.85 1.13 17.80
CA PRO A 59 10.94 1.36 19.23
C PRO A 59 12.11 0.57 19.84
N GLU A 60 12.71 1.10 20.90
CA GLU A 60 13.76 0.40 21.67
C GLU A 60 13.20 -0.78 22.47
N LYS A 61 11.90 -0.76 22.78
CA LYS A 61 11.20 -1.77 23.58
C LYS A 61 10.01 -2.35 22.81
N PRO A 62 9.65 -3.62 23.06
CA PRO A 62 8.51 -4.26 22.41
C PRO A 62 7.19 -3.73 22.97
N GLU A 63 6.71 -2.62 22.43
CA GLU A 63 5.47 -1.97 22.82
C GLU A 63 4.58 -1.71 21.58
N LEU A 64 3.27 -1.77 21.79
CA LEU A 64 2.28 -1.46 20.75
C LEU A 64 1.63 -0.13 21.10
N THR A 65 2.25 0.93 20.61
CA THR A 65 1.87 2.32 20.84
C THR A 65 1.52 2.97 19.52
N PHE A 66 0.44 3.76 19.49
CA PHE A 66 0.11 4.54 18.30
C PHE A 66 0.77 5.90 18.42
N ALA A 67 1.97 6.04 17.88
CA ALA A 67 2.66 7.31 17.79
C ALA A 67 2.09 8.20 16.67
N PRO A 68 2.13 9.54 16.81
CA PRO A 68 1.70 10.44 15.75
C PRO A 68 2.34 10.15 14.39
N VAL A 69 1.51 10.14 13.35
CA VAL A 69 1.92 10.02 11.96
C VAL A 69 1.00 10.84 11.07
N LYS A 70 1.58 11.46 10.05
CA LYS A 70 0.86 12.02 8.91
C LYS A 70 1.75 11.84 7.69
N ARG A 71 1.48 10.80 6.90
CA ARG A 71 2.38 10.37 5.83
C ARG A 71 1.62 9.81 4.64
N VAL A 72 2.18 10.05 3.45
CA VAL A 72 1.80 9.39 2.19
C VAL A 72 2.85 8.32 1.90
N TYR A 73 2.39 7.13 1.53
CA TYR A 73 3.20 5.96 1.24
C TYR A 73 3.09 5.63 -0.24
N PRO A 74 4.11 5.95 -1.06
CA PRO A 74 4.23 5.38 -2.38
C PRO A 74 4.60 3.89 -2.25
N PHE A 75 3.89 3.04 -2.98
CA PHE A 75 4.13 1.60 -2.99
C PHE A 75 3.91 1.03 -4.38
N ILE A 76 4.53 -0.13 -4.64
CA ILE A 76 4.33 -0.85 -5.90
C ILE A 76 3.11 -1.77 -5.74
N ASP A 77 2.05 -1.55 -6.52
CA ASP A 77 0.94 -2.51 -6.69
C ASP A 77 1.30 -3.49 -7.80
N ALA A 78 1.85 -4.63 -7.40
CA ALA A 78 2.39 -5.64 -8.28
C ALA A 78 1.40 -6.77 -8.56
N SER A 79 1.51 -7.32 -9.76
CA SER A 79 0.97 -8.61 -10.15
C SER A 79 1.92 -9.75 -9.75
N PRO A 80 1.46 -11.02 -9.75
CA PRO A 80 2.32 -12.16 -9.40
C PRO A 80 3.55 -12.35 -10.30
N ASP A 81 3.55 -11.78 -11.50
CA ASP A 81 4.70 -11.75 -12.41
C ASP A 81 5.74 -10.66 -12.05
N ARG A 82 5.53 -9.96 -10.93
CA ARG A 82 6.37 -8.86 -10.42
C ARG A 82 6.38 -7.62 -11.30
N SER A 83 5.44 -7.49 -12.21
CA SER A 83 5.18 -6.23 -12.90
C SER A 83 4.16 -5.42 -12.09
N GLY A 84 4.27 -4.10 -12.05
CA GLY A 84 3.33 -3.28 -11.28
C GLY A 84 3.36 -1.81 -11.61
N ASP A 85 2.49 -1.08 -10.92
CA ASP A 85 2.40 0.38 -10.99
C ASP A 85 2.67 0.98 -9.62
N ILE A 86 3.20 2.21 -9.59
CA ILE A 86 3.31 2.97 -8.35
C ILE A 86 1.94 3.52 -7.98
N LYS A 87 1.54 3.30 -6.74
CA LYS A 87 0.32 3.82 -6.13
C LYS A 87 0.63 4.48 -4.80
N GLU A 88 -0.35 5.19 -4.27
CA GLU A 88 -0.21 5.89 -3.00
C GLU A 88 -1.39 5.60 -2.07
N THR A 89 -1.10 5.58 -0.78
CA THR A 89 -2.08 5.62 0.31
C THR A 89 -1.56 6.60 1.36
N SER A 90 -2.42 7.19 2.19
CA SER A 90 -1.98 7.98 3.34
C SER A 90 -2.43 7.37 4.65
N LEU A 91 -1.71 7.66 5.73
CA LEU A 91 -2.05 7.31 7.11
C LEU A 91 -1.90 8.55 7.99
N GLU A 92 -2.90 8.82 8.81
CA GLU A 92 -2.92 9.94 9.76
C GLU A 92 -3.49 9.49 11.11
N GLY A 93 -2.93 9.98 12.21
CA GLY A 93 -3.39 9.70 13.58
C GLY A 93 -2.25 9.69 14.58
N PRO A 94 -2.44 9.17 15.81
CA PRO A 94 -3.69 8.59 16.30
C PRO A 94 -4.79 9.64 16.48
N MET A 95 -6.04 9.17 16.47
CA MET A 95 -7.21 9.95 16.86
C MET A 95 -8.21 9.08 17.62
N SER A 96 -9.01 9.68 18.50
CA SER A 96 -10.12 8.99 19.17
C SER A 96 -11.29 8.83 18.20
N TRP A 97 -11.84 7.62 18.12
CA TRP A 97 -12.97 7.30 17.25
C TRP A 97 -14.01 6.43 17.96
N THR A 98 -15.28 6.81 17.88
CA THR A 98 -16.39 5.98 18.37
C THR A 98 -16.88 5.07 17.26
N GLY A 99 -16.60 3.78 17.38
CA GLY A 99 -17.02 2.74 16.45
C GLY A 99 -18.32 2.05 16.86
N GLU A 100 -18.47 0.81 16.44
CA GLU A 100 -19.68 0.01 16.67
C GLU A 100 -20.04 -0.11 18.16
N GLY A 101 -21.33 -0.07 18.48
CA GLY A 101 -21.83 -0.19 19.86
C GLY A 101 -21.34 0.89 20.83
N GLY A 102 -20.85 2.03 20.32
CA GLY A 102 -20.32 3.12 21.14
C GLY A 102 -18.90 2.86 21.66
N LYS A 103 -18.21 1.82 21.19
CA LYS A 103 -16.84 1.53 21.60
C LYS A 103 -15.88 2.61 21.11
N VAL A 104 -15.10 3.17 22.03
CA VAL A 104 -14.05 4.14 21.70
C VAL A 104 -12.75 3.41 21.36
N TYR A 105 -12.15 3.77 20.23
CA TYR A 105 -10.89 3.27 19.73
C TYR A 105 -9.88 4.41 19.60
N GLU A 106 -8.62 4.10 19.84
CA GLU A 106 -7.50 4.86 19.27
C GLU A 106 -7.24 4.31 17.86
N VAL A 107 -7.29 5.17 16.85
CA VAL A 107 -7.21 4.75 15.44
C VAL A 107 -6.20 5.54 14.64
N TYR A 108 -5.67 4.90 13.60
CA TYR A 108 -5.17 5.61 12.42
C TYR A 108 -6.25 5.68 11.35
N GLU A 109 -6.42 6.83 10.72
CA GLU A 109 -7.20 6.98 9.50
C GLU A 109 -6.30 6.74 8.28
N ARG A 110 -6.73 5.84 7.39
CA ARG A 110 -6.08 5.54 6.12
C ARG A 110 -6.93 6.05 4.97
N LYS A 111 -6.33 6.83 4.07
CA LYS A 111 -6.97 7.22 2.80
C LYS A 111 -6.44 6.36 1.67
N VAL A 112 -7.34 5.63 1.03
CA VAL A 112 -7.10 4.91 -0.23
C VAL A 112 -7.92 5.57 -1.35
N PRO A 113 -7.64 5.32 -2.64
CA PRO A 113 -8.27 6.07 -3.74
C PRO A 113 -9.81 6.11 -3.76
N ARG A 114 -10.49 5.20 -3.07
CA ARG A 114 -11.96 5.05 -3.08
C ARG A 114 -12.60 4.94 -1.69
N ALA A 115 -11.87 5.22 -0.61
CA ALA A 115 -12.41 5.12 0.74
C ALA A 115 -11.52 5.81 1.80
N HIS A 116 -12.17 6.29 2.85
CA HIS A 116 -11.57 6.48 4.16
C HIS A 116 -11.80 5.24 5.03
N GLU A 117 -10.72 4.76 5.65
CA GLU A 117 -10.73 3.57 6.51
C GLU A 117 -10.13 3.93 7.86
N ARG A 118 -10.59 3.31 8.94
CA ARG A 118 -10.01 3.48 10.28
C ARG A 118 -9.49 2.17 10.81
N PHE A 119 -8.28 2.19 11.32
CA PHE A 119 -7.54 1.03 11.78
C PHE A 119 -7.26 1.10 13.26
N ALA A 120 -7.56 0.03 13.99
CA ALA A 120 -7.28 -0.10 15.41
C ALA A 120 -6.64 -1.46 15.72
N LEU A 121 -6.05 -1.58 16.91
CA LEU A 121 -5.61 -2.87 17.45
C LEU A 121 -6.81 -3.82 17.62
N THR A 122 -6.60 -5.09 17.28
CA THR A 122 -7.49 -6.17 17.69
C THR A 122 -7.47 -6.33 19.21
N ALA A 123 -8.55 -6.90 19.77
CA ALA A 123 -8.69 -7.04 21.23
C ALA A 123 -7.59 -7.91 21.84
N ASP A 124 -7.12 -8.92 21.10
CA ASP A 124 -6.01 -9.80 21.48
C ASP A 124 -4.63 -9.17 21.22
N ARG A 125 -4.58 -7.95 20.65
CA ARG A 125 -3.35 -7.18 20.34
C ARG A 125 -2.39 -7.92 19.42
N THR A 126 -2.91 -8.72 18.49
CA THR A 126 -2.12 -9.51 17.54
C THR A 126 -2.11 -8.96 16.12
N ALA A 127 -3.04 -8.07 15.81
CA ALA A 127 -3.12 -7.39 14.53
C ALA A 127 -3.67 -5.97 14.70
N ILE A 128 -3.48 -5.16 13.67
CA ILE A 128 -4.24 -3.96 13.39
C ILE A 128 -5.18 -4.28 12.24
N GLY A 129 -6.45 -3.89 12.34
CA GLY A 129 -7.45 -4.11 11.29
C GLY A 129 -8.51 -3.02 11.26
N ARG A 130 -9.36 -3.05 10.24
CA ARG A 130 -10.39 -2.03 10.08
C ARG A 130 -11.41 -2.13 11.19
N VAL A 131 -11.73 -0.98 11.76
CA VAL A 131 -12.91 -0.75 12.62
C VAL A 131 -13.98 0.08 11.90
N TYR A 132 -13.61 0.69 10.78
CA TYR A 132 -14.52 1.40 9.89
C TYR A 132 -13.97 1.41 8.46
N ASP A 133 -14.86 1.32 7.48
CA ASP A 133 -14.57 1.47 6.07
C ASP A 133 -15.75 2.21 5.42
N GLU A 134 -15.50 3.39 4.85
CA GLU A 134 -16.54 4.25 4.27
C GLU A 134 -17.49 3.53 3.28
N ARG A 135 -17.00 2.48 2.61
CA ARG A 135 -17.78 1.74 1.63
C ARG A 135 -18.78 0.76 2.26
N TRP A 136 -18.59 0.35 3.51
CA TRP A 136 -19.38 -0.73 4.13
C TRP A 136 -19.86 -0.43 5.56
N GLY A 137 -19.30 0.58 6.23
CA GLY A 137 -19.64 0.95 7.60
C GLY A 137 -18.63 0.44 8.64
N ASN A 138 -19.11 0.21 9.86
CA ASN A 138 -18.27 -0.26 10.96
C ASN A 138 -17.83 -1.71 10.74
N ALA A 139 -16.70 -2.07 11.31
CA ALA A 139 -16.21 -3.43 11.35
C ALA A 139 -15.73 -3.79 12.76
N THR A 140 -15.86 -5.07 13.12
CA THR A 140 -15.33 -5.61 14.36
C THR A 140 -14.43 -6.80 14.08
N ASN A 141 -13.33 -6.88 14.84
CA ASN A 141 -12.40 -8.01 14.84
C ASN A 141 -11.84 -8.39 13.45
N GLU A 142 -11.44 -7.40 12.66
CA GLU A 142 -10.57 -7.65 11.51
C GLU A 142 -9.10 -7.70 11.94
N GLY A 143 -8.34 -8.64 11.41
CA GLY A 143 -6.87 -8.58 11.41
C GLY A 143 -6.36 -8.38 9.99
N LYS A 144 -5.56 -7.34 9.77
CA LYS A 144 -5.02 -7.00 8.44
C LYS A 144 -3.52 -6.78 8.42
N PHE A 145 -2.95 -6.15 9.44
CA PHE A 145 -1.53 -5.94 9.61
C PHE A 145 -1.09 -6.64 10.90
N PRO A 146 -0.16 -7.60 10.87
CA PRO A 146 0.28 -8.29 12.09
C PRO A 146 1.03 -7.32 13.00
N VAL A 147 0.82 -7.45 14.31
CA VAL A 147 1.61 -6.75 15.34
C VAL A 147 1.85 -7.67 16.53
N GLY A 148 2.78 -7.31 17.41
CA GLY A 148 3.13 -8.13 18.57
C GLY A 148 4.02 -9.30 18.18
N VAL A 149 4.06 -10.35 19.00
CA VAL A 149 4.94 -11.50 18.75
C VAL A 149 4.35 -12.43 17.69
N TRP A 150 5.15 -12.70 16.65
CA TRP A 150 4.84 -13.60 15.56
C TRP A 150 6.01 -14.52 15.24
N GLN A 151 5.70 -15.70 14.72
CA GLN A 151 6.68 -16.67 14.23
C GLN A 151 6.66 -16.75 12.69
N GLN A 152 7.79 -17.12 12.10
CA GLN A 152 7.91 -17.34 10.67
C GLN A 152 6.94 -18.44 10.22
N GLY A 153 6.15 -18.18 9.18
CA GLY A 153 5.11 -19.11 8.70
C GLY A 153 3.84 -19.16 9.58
N GLN A 154 3.80 -18.44 10.70
CA GLN A 154 2.60 -18.43 11.56
C GLN A 154 1.42 -17.80 10.82
N ARG A 155 0.26 -18.43 10.98
CA ARG A 155 -1.02 -17.93 10.48
C ARG A 155 -2.01 -17.72 11.62
N ARG A 156 -2.72 -16.59 11.60
CA ARG A 156 -3.88 -16.32 12.47
C ARG A 156 -5.11 -15.99 11.64
N THR A 157 -6.28 -16.32 12.18
CA THR A 157 -7.58 -16.10 11.55
C THR A 157 -8.44 -15.21 12.44
N TYR A 158 -9.17 -14.30 11.82
CA TYR A 158 -10.01 -13.32 12.50
C TYR A 158 -11.42 -13.40 11.94
N ASN A 159 -12.40 -13.59 12.83
CA ASN A 159 -13.82 -13.57 12.48
C ASN A 159 -14.28 -12.11 12.49
N THR A 160 -14.29 -11.52 11.30
CA THR A 160 -14.63 -10.12 11.07
C THR A 160 -16.13 -9.99 10.83
N VAL A 161 -16.77 -9.04 11.50
CA VAL A 161 -18.16 -8.67 11.21
C VAL A 161 -18.18 -7.25 10.66
N TYR A 162 -18.80 -7.09 9.49
CA TYR A 162 -19.10 -5.77 8.91
C TYR A 162 -20.54 -5.41 9.24
N HIS A 163 -20.73 -4.28 9.91
CA HIS A 163 -22.03 -3.75 10.31
C HIS A 163 -22.51 -2.79 9.22
N THR A 164 -23.13 -3.35 8.19
CA THR A 164 -23.67 -2.58 7.06
C THR A 164 -25.05 -2.04 7.39
N ALA A 165 -25.51 -1.02 6.66
CA ALA A 165 -26.83 -0.44 6.87
C ALA A 165 -27.98 -1.45 6.73
N GLN A 166 -27.80 -2.52 5.94
CA GLN A 166 -28.82 -3.52 5.67
C GLN A 166 -28.76 -4.71 6.63
N ARG A 167 -27.55 -5.20 6.96
CA ARG A 167 -27.32 -6.34 7.86
C ARG A 167 -25.86 -6.50 8.24
N ASP A 168 -25.62 -7.27 9.29
CA ASP A 168 -24.29 -7.77 9.60
C ASP A 168 -23.82 -8.80 8.56
N ALA A 169 -22.56 -8.69 8.15
CA ALA A 169 -21.89 -9.63 7.27
C ALA A 169 -20.64 -10.19 7.94
N ALA A 170 -20.70 -11.46 8.35
CA ALA A 170 -19.58 -12.17 8.94
C ALA A 170 -18.66 -12.75 7.85
N LEU A 171 -17.36 -12.50 7.96
CA LEU A 171 -16.30 -12.99 7.08
C LEU A 171 -15.10 -13.43 7.90
N THR A 172 -14.33 -14.39 7.38
CA THR A 172 -13.05 -14.74 7.99
C THR A 172 -11.94 -14.06 7.20
N SER A 173 -11.09 -13.32 7.88
CA SER A 173 -9.80 -12.87 7.36
C SER A 173 -8.66 -13.71 7.95
N SER A 174 -7.55 -13.84 7.25
CA SER A 174 -6.36 -14.50 7.77
C SER A 174 -5.10 -13.73 7.42
N VAL A 175 -4.16 -13.68 8.37
CA VAL A 175 -2.81 -13.14 8.20
C VAL A 175 -1.81 -14.28 8.35
N GLU A 176 -0.91 -14.43 7.38
CA GLU A 176 0.13 -15.45 7.34
C GLU A 176 1.49 -14.80 7.09
N ILE A 177 2.48 -15.08 7.96
CA ILE A 177 3.83 -14.53 7.83
C ILE A 177 4.58 -15.28 6.74
N GLU A 178 4.82 -14.61 5.61
CA GLU A 178 5.60 -15.17 4.50
C GLU A 178 7.09 -15.00 4.75
N LYS A 179 7.53 -13.81 5.22
CA LYS A 179 8.91 -13.52 5.63
C LYS A 179 8.89 -12.58 6.83
N LEU A 180 9.23 -13.09 8.00
CA LEU A 180 9.19 -12.39 9.29
C LEU A 180 10.24 -11.27 9.37
N SER A 181 11.38 -11.49 8.71
CA SER A 181 12.45 -10.52 8.48
C SER A 181 13.01 -10.75 7.08
N CYS A 182 13.18 -9.67 6.33
CA CYS A 182 13.80 -9.72 5.02
C CYS A 182 14.47 -8.38 4.67
N THR A 183 15.39 -8.42 3.72
CA THR A 183 16.01 -7.22 3.13
C THR A 183 15.22 -6.83 1.89
N TYR A 184 14.69 -5.60 1.88
CA TYR A 184 13.97 -5.01 0.75
C TYR A 184 14.69 -3.77 0.26
N GLU A 185 15.24 -3.81 -0.96
CA GLU A 185 16.00 -2.69 -1.54
C GLU A 185 17.12 -2.16 -0.61
N GLY A 186 17.83 -3.08 0.05
CA GLY A 186 18.90 -2.74 0.99
C GLY A 186 18.42 -2.31 2.39
N VAL A 187 17.11 -2.32 2.66
CA VAL A 187 16.56 -2.06 3.99
C VAL A 187 16.29 -3.39 4.70
N ASP A 188 17.04 -3.67 5.75
CA ASP A 188 16.88 -4.86 6.58
C ASP A 188 15.66 -4.77 7.50
N GLY A 189 15.19 -5.93 7.96
CA GLY A 189 14.11 -6.03 8.94
C GLY A 189 12.73 -5.69 8.38
N ALA A 190 12.57 -5.66 7.05
CA ALA A 190 11.27 -5.62 6.40
C ALA A 190 10.44 -6.87 6.70
N LEU A 191 9.13 -6.76 6.54
CA LEU A 191 8.16 -7.80 6.80
C LEU A 191 7.36 -8.06 5.54
N GLN A 192 7.27 -9.32 5.12
CA GLN A 192 6.35 -9.78 4.08
C GLN A 192 5.28 -10.70 4.70
N TYR A 193 4.01 -10.41 4.45
CA TYR A 193 2.92 -11.26 4.93
C TYR A 193 1.75 -11.29 3.94
N ARG A 194 0.98 -12.38 3.99
CA ARG A 194 -0.21 -12.59 3.17
C ARG A 194 -1.47 -12.34 3.96
N TRP A 195 -2.41 -11.63 3.37
CA TRP A 195 -3.75 -11.41 3.91
C TRP A 195 -4.80 -11.93 2.94
N LYS A 196 -5.70 -12.78 3.45
CA LYS A 196 -6.79 -13.39 2.69
C LYS A 196 -8.13 -13.15 3.35
N THR A 197 -9.21 -13.19 2.57
CA THR A 197 -10.57 -13.28 3.11
C THR A 197 -11.32 -14.48 2.56
N SER A 198 -12.33 -14.95 3.30
CA SER A 198 -13.24 -16.02 2.86
C SER A 198 -14.02 -15.68 1.58
N ARG A 199 -14.08 -14.39 1.18
CA ARG A 199 -14.65 -13.95 -0.11
C ARG A 199 -13.65 -13.99 -1.27
N GLY A 200 -12.45 -14.51 -1.04
CA GLY A 200 -11.44 -14.70 -2.08
C GLY A 200 -10.55 -13.50 -2.34
N LEU A 201 -10.54 -12.48 -1.48
CA LEU A 201 -9.47 -11.48 -1.52
C LEU A 201 -8.15 -12.13 -1.15
N ASP A 202 -7.09 -11.84 -1.89
CA ASP A 202 -5.77 -12.43 -1.67
C ASP A 202 -4.66 -11.46 -2.06
N TYR A 203 -3.94 -10.98 -1.05
CA TYR A 203 -2.90 -9.97 -1.17
C TYR A 203 -1.68 -10.37 -0.34
N SER A 204 -0.48 -10.09 -0.84
CA SER A 204 0.74 -10.04 -0.02
C SER A 204 1.19 -8.59 0.13
N TYR A 205 1.70 -8.23 1.30
CA TYR A 205 2.17 -6.90 1.62
C TYR A 205 3.61 -6.95 2.08
N ILE A 206 4.40 -5.95 1.70
CA ILE A 206 5.73 -5.70 2.26
C ILE A 206 5.73 -4.34 2.95
N TYR A 207 6.20 -4.35 4.20
CA TYR A 207 6.46 -3.15 5.00
C TYR A 207 7.93 -3.10 5.38
N ALA A 208 8.56 -1.94 5.23
CA ALA A 208 9.98 -1.76 5.53
C ALA A 208 10.20 -0.71 6.64
N PRO A 209 11.17 -0.91 7.55
CA PRO A 209 11.55 0.08 8.56
C PRO A 209 11.81 1.47 7.95
N GLY A 210 11.34 2.52 8.63
CA GLY A 210 11.48 3.90 8.17
C GLY A 210 10.60 4.28 6.96
N ARG A 211 10.06 3.32 6.21
CA ARG A 211 9.30 3.55 4.97
C ARG A 211 7.80 3.32 5.15
N GLY A 212 7.39 2.31 5.91
CA GLY A 212 6.00 1.86 5.97
C GLY A 212 5.67 0.90 4.84
N LEU A 213 4.48 1.01 4.25
CA LEU A 213 4.07 0.18 3.10
C LEU A 213 4.94 0.48 1.88
N VAL A 214 5.56 -0.55 1.29
CA VAL A 214 6.42 -0.41 0.10
C VAL A 214 5.94 -1.24 -1.10
N GLN A 215 5.22 -2.34 -0.86
CA GLN A 215 4.71 -3.19 -1.94
C GLN A 215 3.43 -3.91 -1.55
N VAL A 216 2.54 -4.09 -2.52
CA VAL A 216 1.36 -4.95 -2.44
C VAL A 216 1.37 -5.85 -3.65
N VAL A 217 1.34 -7.16 -3.46
CA VAL A 217 1.13 -8.13 -4.54
C VAL A 217 -0.33 -8.55 -4.52
N THR A 218 -1.04 -8.34 -5.63
CA THR A 218 -2.45 -8.71 -5.75
C THR A 218 -2.59 -10.05 -6.49
N TYR A 219 -2.89 -11.13 -5.77
CA TYR A 219 -3.17 -12.44 -6.38
C TYR A 219 -4.62 -12.55 -6.85
N ARG A 220 -5.56 -12.00 -6.07
CA ARG A 220 -6.98 -11.98 -6.43
C ARG A 220 -7.67 -10.74 -5.87
N ARG A 221 -8.27 -9.96 -6.78
CA ARG A 221 -9.16 -8.84 -6.42
C ARG A 221 -10.58 -9.35 -6.13
N GLY A 222 -11.30 -8.60 -5.30
CA GLY A 222 -12.73 -8.85 -5.08
C GLY A 222 -13.50 -8.61 -6.36
N ARG A 223 -14.46 -9.49 -6.65
CA ARG A 223 -15.46 -9.25 -7.70
C ARG A 223 -16.47 -8.20 -7.23
#